data_AF-A0A0F7SH78-F1
#
_entry.id   AF-A0A0F7SH78-F1
#
_cell.length_a   1.000
_cell.length_b   1.000
_cell.length_c   1.000
_cell.angle_alpha   90.00
_cell.angle_beta   90.00
_cell.angle_gamma   90.00
#
_symmetry.space_group_name_H-M   'P 1'
#
loop_
_entity.id
_entity.type
_entity.pdbx_description
1 polymer ?
#
loop_
_entity_poly.entity_id
_entity_poly.type
_entity_poly.pdbx_seq_one_letter_code
_entity_poly.pdbx_strand_id
1 'polypeptide(L)'
;MSSLADELLGFDDDSDDQGSDNDTPATDSSSNATGTGAAGSSTGKGTSAGLMLPPSSLPAKRKALEDQLDSAGVKKEEEDDDAMQGLLAIPEGGIRPTDELDQDSVERMQLGLVDDVSKVAKLLGGKKLDEIMKDIEHFTANPTPKDLTGPVEENPEYSLIVAANNVSVDIENELMIVHKFIRDHYSPRFPELEQLVADPWPYMHAVLVLGNVDDLTRVPLHGVLTPAVIMTVSMTASATRGRTLSEEEWTVVQRGCEAAKSLKEARDKIFAYVESRMNILAPNLSAIVGTSTAAKLLGVAGGLTAFAKTPACNVHLFGAAKKGMSNGLGSHSQMRHTGFIFQSPVVQSVAQEFRLKAQRTVGAKCVLAARIDLERGSRDGSYGMQLRKKIDDHLRKLAEPAPMKVTKALPRPDEEKKKRRGGKRARAEKDLYAQTELQKLQNRMSFGEAEEEAGGYGDETVGMGMIGKAGSKIRIASDTKSKLKVTKANRLRTQLLGRSTTTNDALSGTSTSLSFTPVQGLEIATPSLSATERVKAANDRWFKEGMFSHVATGKGTGASGVLGK
;
A
#
# COMPACT_ATOMS: atom_id res chain seq x y z
N MET A 1 -16.60 -16.01 14.41
CA MET A 1 -15.52 -15.39 13.61
C MET A 1 -14.55 -16.50 13.28
N SER A 2 -14.85 -17.28 12.25
CA SER A 2 -13.88 -18.15 11.59
C SER A 2 -12.83 -17.26 10.91
N SER A 3 -11.61 -17.77 10.84
CA SER A 3 -10.47 -17.09 10.23
C SER A 3 -10.65 -17.03 8.70
N LEU A 4 -10.18 -15.96 8.06
CA LEU A 4 -10.17 -15.76 6.59
C LEU A 4 -9.46 -16.91 5.84
N ALA A 5 -8.65 -17.71 6.54
CA ALA A 5 -8.01 -18.89 5.98
C ALA A 5 -8.97 -20.10 5.84
N ASP A 6 -9.97 -20.24 6.71
CA ASP A 6 -10.98 -21.32 6.63
C ASP A 6 -11.92 -21.13 5.43
N GLU A 7 -12.20 -19.87 5.06
CA GLU A 7 -13.06 -19.54 3.92
C GLU A 7 -12.36 -19.76 2.57
N LEU A 8 -11.03 -19.91 2.55
CA LEU A 8 -10.25 -20.19 1.34
C LEU A 8 -10.05 -21.69 1.06
N LEU A 9 -10.17 -22.54 2.08
CA LEU A 9 -9.98 -23.99 1.97
C LEU A 9 -11.29 -24.79 1.90
N GLY A 10 -12.44 -24.19 2.23
CA GLY A 10 -13.75 -24.85 2.12
C GLY A 10 -14.36 -24.87 0.72
N PHE A 11 -13.57 -24.67 -0.34
CA PHE A 11 -14.06 -24.48 -1.71
C PHE A 11 -13.98 -25.73 -2.61
N ASP A 12 -13.55 -26.88 -2.09
CA ASP A 12 -13.29 -28.09 -2.89
C ASP A 12 -14.29 -29.26 -2.69
N ASP A 13 -15.35 -29.15 -1.88
CA ASP A 13 -16.19 -30.32 -1.53
C ASP A 13 -17.71 -30.07 -1.61
N ASP A 14 -18.20 -29.65 -2.77
CA ASP A 14 -19.65 -29.73 -3.09
C ASP A 14 -19.85 -30.01 -4.59
N SER A 15 -19.70 -31.28 -4.96
CA SER A 15 -20.22 -31.84 -6.21
C SER A 15 -20.77 -33.24 -5.93
N ASP A 16 -22.10 -33.35 -5.89
CA ASP A 16 -22.92 -34.37 -6.56
C ASP A 16 -24.23 -34.62 -5.80
N ASP A 17 -25.29 -33.89 -6.17
CA ASP A 17 -26.65 -34.42 -6.05
C ASP A 17 -27.53 -33.84 -7.18
N GLN A 18 -27.52 -34.53 -8.33
CA GLN A 18 -28.59 -34.38 -9.32
C GLN A 18 -29.64 -35.45 -9.04
N GLY A 19 -30.79 -34.98 -8.57
CA GLY A 19 -32.00 -35.78 -8.48
C GLY A 19 -32.43 -36.30 -9.86
N SER A 20 -32.74 -37.59 -9.90
CA SER A 20 -33.62 -38.14 -10.91
C SER A 20 -34.70 -38.96 -10.21
N ASP A 21 -35.93 -38.51 -10.40
CA ASP A 21 -37.16 -39.16 -9.97
C ASP A 21 -37.29 -40.51 -10.67
N ASN A 22 -37.53 -41.59 -9.91
CA ASN A 22 -38.36 -42.68 -10.41
C ASN A 22 -39.08 -43.41 -9.27
N ASP A 23 -40.36 -43.65 -9.51
CA ASP A 23 -41.38 -44.09 -8.57
C ASP A 23 -41.44 -45.63 -8.39
N THR A 24 -41.74 -46.05 -7.14
CA THR A 24 -42.44 -47.30 -6.70
C THR A 24 -41.70 -48.66 -6.68
N PRO A 25 -42.19 -49.70 -5.94
CA PRO A 25 -42.20 -49.80 -4.47
C PRO A 25 -41.72 -51.17 -3.90
N ALA A 26 -41.38 -51.17 -2.61
CA ALA A 26 -41.38 -52.25 -1.61
C ALA A 26 -41.21 -53.74 -2.01
N THR A 27 -40.19 -54.42 -1.44
CA THR A 27 -40.30 -55.79 -0.88
C THR A 27 -39.29 -56.02 0.25
N ASP A 28 -39.80 -56.48 1.39
CA ASP A 28 -39.08 -57.15 2.48
C ASP A 28 -38.39 -58.44 2.00
N SER A 29 -37.22 -58.79 2.56
CA SER A 29 -37.01 -60.12 3.16
C SER A 29 -35.65 -60.26 3.86
N SER A 30 -35.75 -60.77 5.08
CA SER A 30 -34.74 -61.32 5.99
C SER A 30 -33.81 -62.40 5.43
N SER A 31 -32.61 -62.53 6.01
CA SER A 31 -32.05 -63.74 6.67
C SER A 31 -30.52 -63.74 6.57
N ASN A 32 -29.78 -63.72 7.70
CA ASN A 32 -29.24 -64.89 8.43
C ASN A 32 -28.08 -65.54 7.63
N ALA A 33 -26.89 -65.89 8.15
CA ALA A 33 -26.41 -66.14 9.50
C ALA A 33 -24.87 -66.35 9.44
N THR A 34 -24.23 -66.28 10.62
CA THR A 34 -23.07 -67.10 11.09
C THR A 34 -21.76 -67.14 10.27
N GLY A 35 -20.57 -67.04 10.86
CA GLY A 35 -20.17 -67.07 12.27
C GLY A 35 -18.71 -67.51 12.41
N THR A 36 -18.15 -67.30 13.60
CA THR A 36 -16.95 -67.93 14.19
C THR A 36 -15.58 -67.50 13.63
N GLY A 37 -14.53 -67.24 14.41
CA GLY A 37 -14.34 -67.24 15.86
C GLY A 37 -12.84 -67.28 16.23
N ALA A 38 -12.51 -66.71 17.40
CA ALA A 38 -11.39 -67.05 18.31
C ALA A 38 -9.93 -66.77 17.84
N ALA A 39 -8.93 -66.48 18.69
CA ALA A 39 -8.81 -66.10 20.11
C ALA A 39 -7.31 -65.90 20.45
N GLY A 40 -7.02 -65.22 21.56
CA GLY A 40 -5.80 -65.35 22.39
C GLY A 40 -4.71 -64.29 22.16
N SER A 41 -4.44 -63.30 23.03
CA SER A 41 -4.11 -63.21 24.47
C SER A 41 -2.64 -63.52 24.83
N SER A 42 -1.90 -62.54 25.37
CA SER A 42 -1.03 -62.58 26.58
C SER A 42 0.05 -61.48 26.50
N THR A 43 0.03 -60.40 27.29
CA THR A 43 0.60 -60.22 28.66
C THR A 43 2.14 -60.23 28.74
N GLY A 44 2.76 -59.15 29.25
CA GLY A 44 4.13 -59.17 29.77
C GLY A 44 4.83 -57.82 29.98
N LYS A 45 5.18 -57.50 31.24
CA LYS A 45 5.84 -56.28 31.77
C LYS A 45 7.34 -56.15 31.43
N GLY A 46 7.89 -54.93 31.57
CA GLY A 46 9.26 -54.67 32.07
C GLY A 46 9.99 -53.49 31.42
N THR A 47 10.16 -52.35 32.10
CA THR A 47 11.40 -51.86 32.77
C THR A 47 12.19 -50.79 32.00
N SER A 48 12.82 -49.93 32.80
CA SER A 48 13.51 -48.65 32.58
C SER A 48 14.88 -48.69 31.87
N ALA A 49 15.24 -47.61 31.17
CA ALA A 49 16.57 -46.96 30.99
C ALA A 49 16.51 -46.16 29.66
N GLY A 50 16.98 -44.92 29.50
CA GLY A 50 18.13 -44.26 30.10
C GLY A 50 19.38 -44.54 29.27
N LEU A 51 19.59 -43.84 28.14
CA LEU A 51 20.91 -43.80 27.48
C LEU A 51 21.12 -42.52 26.68
N MET A 52 22.37 -42.09 26.76
CA MET A 52 22.99 -40.81 26.49
C MET A 52 24.12 -41.05 25.46
N LEU A 53 24.72 -39.95 24.93
CA LEU A 53 26.01 -39.82 24.22
C LEU A 53 25.95 -39.66 22.69
N PRO A 54 26.96 -39.04 22.02
CA PRO A 54 27.78 -37.87 22.42
C PRO A 54 28.04 -36.86 21.24
N PRO A 55 28.68 -35.70 21.51
CA PRO A 55 29.03 -34.69 20.49
C PRO A 55 30.46 -34.85 19.93
N SER A 56 30.64 -34.49 18.65
CA SER A 56 31.94 -34.49 17.94
C SER A 56 32.67 -33.14 18.03
N SER A 57 34.00 -33.25 18.03
CA SER A 57 35.07 -32.32 18.44
C SER A 57 35.59 -31.33 17.38
N LEU A 58 35.84 -30.06 17.82
CA LEU A 58 37.03 -29.16 17.69
C LEU A 58 37.92 -29.12 16.41
N PRO A 59 38.78 -28.07 16.15
CA PRO A 59 39.14 -26.91 16.98
C PRO A 59 39.20 -25.52 16.28
N ALA A 60 39.27 -24.49 17.12
CA ALA A 60 39.61 -23.11 16.82
C ALA A 60 41.12 -22.87 16.66
N LYS A 61 41.51 -21.88 15.84
CA LYS A 61 42.87 -21.32 15.78
C LYS A 61 42.78 -19.79 15.81
N ARG A 62 43.26 -19.18 16.91
CA ARG A 62 43.53 -17.74 17.04
C ARG A 62 44.92 -17.43 16.48
N LYS A 63 45.08 -16.27 15.85
CA LYS A 63 46.36 -15.54 15.78
C LYS A 63 46.07 -14.03 15.75
N ALA A 64 46.96 -13.28 16.41
CA ALA A 64 46.85 -11.88 16.80
C ALA A 64 47.79 -10.98 15.98
N LEU A 65 47.64 -9.65 16.18
CA LEU A 65 48.48 -8.50 15.78
C LEU A 65 48.45 -8.15 14.27
N GLU A 66 48.43 -6.88 13.84
CA GLU A 66 49.21 -5.73 14.30
C GLU A 66 48.60 -4.37 13.85
N ASP A 67 48.86 -3.31 14.62
CA ASP A 67 48.58 -1.89 14.32
C ASP A 67 49.52 -1.33 13.23
N GLN A 68 48.99 -0.46 12.35
CA GLN A 68 49.78 0.60 11.68
C GLN A 68 48.89 1.75 11.21
N LEU A 69 49.35 2.98 11.52
CA LEU A 69 48.72 4.28 11.28
C LEU A 69 48.99 4.84 9.86
N ASP A 70 48.11 5.79 9.49
CA ASP A 70 48.23 6.90 8.52
C ASP A 70 48.11 6.63 7.01
N SER A 71 47.03 7.18 6.42
CA SER A 71 47.12 8.17 5.32
C SER A 71 45.74 8.73 4.95
N ALA A 72 45.65 10.06 4.94
CA ALA A 72 44.48 10.83 4.53
C ALA A 72 44.22 10.73 3.02
N GLY A 73 42.97 10.49 2.64
CA GLY A 73 42.51 10.55 1.25
C GLY A 73 41.00 10.68 1.20
N VAL A 74 40.55 11.90 0.87
CA VAL A 74 39.14 12.23 0.60
C VAL A 74 38.58 11.27 -0.46
N LYS A 75 37.67 10.39 -0.08
CA LYS A 75 36.82 9.62 -1.00
C LYS A 75 35.37 9.97 -0.70
N LYS A 76 34.68 10.39 -1.76
CA LYS A 76 33.22 10.57 -1.80
C LYS A 76 32.58 9.25 -1.33
N GLU A 77 31.74 9.36 -0.32
CA GLU A 77 30.83 8.29 0.09
C GLU A 77 29.79 8.14 -1.03
N GLU A 78 29.94 7.10 -1.85
CA GLU A 78 28.82 6.50 -2.57
C GLU A 78 28.05 5.72 -1.50
N GLU A 79 26.82 6.16 -1.22
CA GLU A 79 25.94 5.49 -0.28
C GLU A 79 25.58 4.10 -0.83
N ASP A 80 25.87 3.08 -0.02
CA ASP A 80 25.54 1.68 -0.26
C ASP A 80 24.01 1.46 -0.30
N ASP A 81 23.42 1.48 -1.51
CA ASP A 81 22.03 1.08 -1.79
C ASP A 81 21.83 -0.46 -1.85
N ASP A 82 22.85 -1.25 -1.53
CA ASP A 82 22.85 -2.71 -1.73
C ASP A 82 22.11 -3.52 -0.64
N ALA A 83 21.62 -2.88 0.43
CA ALA A 83 21.07 -3.61 1.58
C ALA A 83 19.62 -4.12 1.41
N MET A 84 18.93 -3.81 0.30
CA MET A 84 17.54 -4.27 0.05
C MET A 84 17.36 -5.08 -1.25
N GLN A 85 18.44 -5.58 -1.86
CA GLN A 85 18.38 -6.40 -3.08
C GLN A 85 18.62 -7.91 -2.84
N GLY A 86 18.48 -8.35 -1.59
CA GLY A 86 18.77 -9.74 -1.17
C GLY A 86 17.66 -10.78 -1.39
N LEU A 87 16.61 -10.53 -2.20
CA LEU A 87 15.50 -11.49 -2.32
C LEU A 87 15.03 -11.85 -3.74
N LEU A 88 15.88 -11.67 -4.76
CA LEU A 88 15.70 -12.28 -6.08
C LEU A 88 17.05 -12.83 -6.53
N ALA A 89 17.38 -14.05 -6.11
CA ALA A 89 18.46 -14.80 -6.73
C ALA A 89 18.09 -15.04 -8.20
N ILE A 90 18.69 -14.26 -9.08
CA ILE A 90 18.58 -14.40 -10.53
C ILE A 90 19.31 -15.70 -10.90
N PRO A 91 18.67 -16.64 -11.61
CA PRO A 91 19.36 -17.81 -12.15
C PRO A 91 20.52 -17.36 -13.06
N GLU A 92 21.64 -18.10 -13.08
CA GLU A 92 22.77 -17.81 -13.96
C GLU A 92 22.29 -17.70 -15.42
N GLY A 93 22.33 -16.48 -16.00
CA GLY A 93 21.86 -16.16 -17.35
C GLY A 93 20.61 -15.27 -17.47
N GLY A 94 19.95 -14.90 -16.35
CA GLY A 94 18.77 -14.02 -16.39
C GLY A 94 19.09 -12.54 -16.63
N ILE A 95 18.30 -11.87 -17.49
CA ILE A 95 18.40 -10.42 -17.72
C ILE A 95 17.75 -9.70 -16.53
N ARG A 96 18.50 -8.81 -15.87
CA ARG A 96 17.96 -7.98 -14.78
C ARG A 96 16.90 -7.02 -15.33
N PRO A 97 15.72 -6.90 -14.67
CA PRO A 97 14.82 -5.79 -14.95
C PRO A 97 15.56 -4.47 -14.82
N THR A 98 15.38 -3.55 -15.76
CA THR A 98 15.89 -2.17 -15.65
C THR A 98 15.17 -1.46 -14.50
N ASP A 99 15.92 -0.74 -13.66
CA ASP A 99 15.34 0.11 -12.63
C ASP A 99 14.69 1.36 -13.23
N GLU A 100 13.43 1.61 -12.91
CA GLU A 100 12.74 2.86 -13.25
C GLU A 100 13.41 4.04 -12.54
N LEU A 101 13.78 5.10 -13.28
CA LEU A 101 14.40 6.29 -12.72
C LEU A 101 13.37 7.12 -11.94
N ASP A 102 13.76 7.58 -10.75
CA ASP A 102 12.91 8.47 -9.96
C ASP A 102 12.89 9.88 -10.57
N GLN A 103 11.69 10.46 -10.71
CA GLN A 103 11.48 11.79 -11.29
C GLN A 103 12.29 12.89 -10.56
N ASP A 104 12.41 12.83 -9.23
CA ASP A 104 13.19 13.79 -8.43
C ASP A 104 14.68 13.76 -8.79
N SER A 105 15.21 12.59 -9.16
CA SER A 105 16.62 12.45 -9.54
C SER A 105 16.89 13.10 -10.88
N VAL A 106 15.95 12.98 -11.83
CA VAL A 106 16.00 13.68 -13.13
C VAL A 106 15.89 15.19 -12.93
N GLU A 107 15.01 15.66 -12.03
CA GLU A 107 14.81 17.09 -11.77
C GLU A 107 16.05 17.79 -11.21
N ARG A 108 16.92 17.07 -10.48
CA ARG A 108 18.19 17.58 -9.97
C ARG A 108 19.29 17.69 -11.05
N MET A 109 19.13 17.04 -12.19
CA MET A 109 20.10 17.12 -13.28
C MET A 109 20.05 18.51 -13.92
N GLN A 110 21.20 19.17 -14.05
CA GLN A 110 21.33 20.43 -14.77
C GLN A 110 21.70 20.13 -16.21
N LEU A 111 20.70 20.11 -17.10
CA LEU A 111 20.90 19.74 -18.50
C LEU A 111 21.06 20.95 -19.43
N GLY A 112 20.74 22.16 -18.97
CA GLY A 112 20.84 23.39 -19.77
C GLY A 112 22.25 23.83 -20.19
N LEU A 113 23.31 23.16 -19.73
CA LEU A 113 24.70 23.39 -20.16
C LEU A 113 25.19 22.38 -21.21
N VAL A 114 24.35 21.41 -21.59
CA VAL A 114 24.68 20.37 -22.55
C VAL A 114 24.02 20.71 -23.87
N ASP A 115 24.80 20.99 -24.92
CA ASP A 115 24.20 21.37 -26.21
C ASP A 115 23.87 20.16 -27.12
N ASP A 116 24.47 18.99 -26.83
CA ASP A 116 24.28 17.77 -27.62
C ASP A 116 23.31 16.78 -26.96
N VAL A 117 22.20 16.53 -27.65
CA VAL A 117 21.17 15.55 -27.25
C VAL A 117 21.75 14.13 -27.15
N SER A 118 22.72 13.76 -27.99
CA SER A 118 23.33 12.42 -27.99
C SER A 118 24.08 12.09 -26.69
N LYS A 119 24.49 13.08 -25.91
CA LYS A 119 25.11 12.86 -24.59
C LYS A 119 24.07 12.46 -23.53
N VAL A 120 22.81 12.85 -23.77
CA VAL A 120 21.66 12.64 -22.89
C VAL A 120 20.88 11.38 -23.29
N ALA A 121 20.61 11.21 -24.59
CA ALA A 121 19.94 10.05 -25.18
C ALA A 121 20.97 9.02 -25.70
N LYS A 122 21.57 8.25 -24.78
CA LYS A 122 22.64 7.28 -25.10
C LYS A 122 22.11 6.04 -25.81
N LEU A 123 20.84 5.69 -25.57
CA LEU A 123 20.19 4.50 -26.10
C LEU A 123 19.84 4.67 -27.58
N LEU A 124 19.46 5.87 -28.01
CA LEU A 124 19.10 6.15 -29.40
C LEU A 124 20.27 5.92 -30.37
N GLY A 125 21.50 6.19 -29.95
CA GLY A 125 22.73 5.87 -30.70
C GLY A 125 23.41 4.57 -30.23
N GLY A 126 22.76 3.81 -29.36
CA GLY A 126 23.31 2.64 -28.71
C GLY A 126 23.09 1.37 -29.52
N LYS A 127 24.12 0.52 -29.60
CA LYS A 127 24.04 -0.78 -30.30
C LYS A 127 22.90 -1.68 -29.78
N LYS A 128 22.58 -1.58 -28.48
CA LYS A 128 21.54 -2.38 -27.82
C LYS A 128 20.15 -2.19 -28.46
N LEU A 129 19.75 -0.93 -28.67
CA LEU A 129 18.45 -0.63 -29.27
C LEU A 129 18.41 -1.07 -30.73
N ASP A 130 19.47 -0.80 -31.49
CA ASP A 130 19.57 -1.20 -32.90
C ASP A 130 19.53 -2.71 -33.10
N GLU A 131 20.22 -3.48 -32.25
CA GLU A 131 20.22 -4.95 -32.28
C GLU A 131 18.81 -5.49 -32.00
N ILE A 132 18.16 -5.01 -30.93
CA ILE A 132 16.80 -5.43 -30.57
C ILE A 132 15.79 -5.06 -31.65
N MET A 133 15.89 -3.87 -32.24
CA MET A 133 15.00 -3.44 -33.32
C MET A 133 15.16 -4.31 -34.58
N LYS A 134 16.39 -4.67 -34.95
CA LYS A 134 16.66 -5.61 -36.05
C LYS A 134 16.12 -7.01 -35.76
N ASP A 135 16.31 -7.49 -34.54
CA ASP A 135 15.81 -8.79 -34.12
C ASP A 135 14.27 -8.81 -34.13
N ILE A 136 13.63 -7.74 -33.65
CA ILE A 136 12.17 -7.58 -33.73
C ILE A 136 11.71 -7.61 -35.19
N GLU A 137 12.36 -6.89 -36.10
CA GLU A 137 12.03 -6.91 -37.52
C GLU A 137 12.19 -8.32 -38.11
N HIS A 138 13.26 -9.03 -37.76
CA HIS A 138 13.50 -10.41 -38.18
C HIS A 138 12.41 -11.37 -37.71
N PHE A 139 12.04 -11.37 -36.42
CA PHE A 139 11.00 -12.25 -35.86
C PHE A 139 9.57 -11.79 -36.19
N THR A 140 9.39 -10.53 -36.59
CA THR A 140 8.12 -10.04 -37.16
C THR A 140 7.94 -10.59 -38.58
N ALA A 141 9.01 -10.60 -39.39
CA ALA A 141 8.98 -11.16 -40.74
C ALA A 141 8.89 -12.70 -40.74
N ASN A 142 9.57 -13.35 -39.81
CA ASN A 142 9.64 -14.81 -39.67
C ASN A 142 8.96 -15.26 -38.36
N PRO A 143 7.63 -15.37 -38.32
CA PRO A 143 6.94 -15.83 -37.12
C PRO A 143 7.26 -17.29 -36.82
N THR A 144 7.66 -17.56 -35.58
CA THR A 144 7.85 -18.94 -35.11
C THR A 144 6.52 -19.69 -35.06
N PRO A 145 6.54 -21.01 -35.36
CA PRO A 145 5.35 -21.85 -35.28
C PRO A 145 4.90 -22.06 -33.83
N LYS A 146 3.58 -22.15 -33.62
CA LYS A 146 2.93 -22.24 -32.29
C LYS A 146 3.29 -23.50 -31.48
N ASP A 147 3.88 -24.51 -32.12
CA ASP A 147 4.16 -25.84 -31.56
C ASP A 147 5.61 -25.99 -31.07
N LEU A 148 6.16 -24.97 -30.42
CA LEU A 148 7.45 -25.09 -29.73
C LEU A 148 7.30 -25.96 -28.48
N THR A 149 7.99 -27.10 -28.53
CA THR A 149 8.08 -28.13 -27.49
C THR A 149 9.43 -27.94 -26.79
N GLY A 150 9.43 -27.30 -25.61
CA GLY A 150 10.64 -27.02 -24.84
C GLY A 150 10.41 -25.96 -23.74
N PRO A 151 11.36 -25.80 -22.78
CA PRO A 151 11.32 -24.73 -21.79
C PRO A 151 11.14 -23.36 -22.45
N VAL A 152 10.28 -22.50 -21.89
CA VAL A 152 10.00 -21.16 -22.44
C VAL A 152 11.29 -20.34 -22.54
N GLU A 153 12.17 -20.49 -21.55
CA GLU A 153 13.39 -19.68 -21.37
C GLU A 153 14.47 -19.92 -22.45
N GLU A 154 14.47 -21.09 -23.10
CA GLU A 154 15.45 -21.46 -24.13
C GLU A 154 15.09 -20.90 -25.52
N ASN A 155 13.89 -20.32 -25.68
CA ASN A 155 13.47 -19.77 -26.96
C ASN A 155 14.14 -18.42 -27.21
N PRO A 156 14.83 -18.23 -28.35
CA PRO A 156 15.48 -16.95 -28.66
C PRO A 156 14.46 -15.79 -28.73
N GLU A 157 13.23 -16.09 -29.17
CA GLU A 157 12.15 -15.11 -29.22
C GLU A 157 11.65 -14.68 -27.83
N TYR A 158 11.67 -15.58 -26.83
CA TYR A 158 11.33 -15.22 -25.46
C TYR A 158 12.41 -14.33 -24.83
N SER A 159 13.68 -14.68 -25.05
CA SER A 159 14.81 -13.84 -24.62
C SER A 159 14.71 -12.44 -25.23
N LEU A 160 14.37 -12.34 -26.53
CA LEU A 160 14.12 -11.07 -27.20
C LEU A 160 12.96 -10.29 -26.57
N ILE A 161 11.84 -10.93 -26.23
CA ILE A 161 10.70 -10.25 -25.60
C ILE A 161 11.09 -9.67 -24.23
N VAL A 162 11.83 -10.44 -23.42
CA VAL A 162 12.31 -9.97 -22.12
C VAL A 162 13.31 -8.82 -22.30
N ALA A 163 14.25 -8.94 -23.23
CA ALA A 163 15.21 -7.88 -23.57
C ALA A 163 14.51 -6.61 -24.08
N ALA A 164 13.54 -6.76 -24.97
CA ALA A 164 12.76 -5.66 -25.54
C ALA A 164 11.94 -4.95 -24.46
N ASN A 165 11.37 -5.69 -23.51
CA ASN A 165 10.69 -5.11 -22.36
C ASN A 165 11.64 -4.30 -21.47
N ASN A 166 12.85 -4.81 -21.17
CA ASN A 166 13.82 -4.06 -20.37
C ASN A 166 14.28 -2.78 -21.08
N VAL A 167 14.55 -2.88 -22.39
CA VAL A 167 14.89 -1.70 -23.20
C VAL A 167 13.71 -0.74 -23.32
N SER A 168 12.46 -1.19 -23.26
CA SER A 168 11.31 -0.28 -23.21
C SER A 168 11.31 0.58 -21.93
N VAL A 169 11.76 0.04 -20.80
CA VAL A 169 11.94 0.80 -19.55
C VAL A 169 13.14 1.74 -19.67
N ASP A 170 14.24 1.30 -20.28
CA ASP A 170 15.38 2.19 -20.60
C ASP A 170 14.94 3.37 -21.48
N ILE A 171 14.07 3.14 -22.48
CA ILE A 171 13.52 4.20 -23.33
C ILE A 171 12.69 5.18 -22.51
N GLU A 172 11.84 4.71 -21.59
CA GLU A 172 11.03 5.57 -20.72
C GLU A 172 11.90 6.41 -19.77
N ASN A 173 12.97 5.82 -19.23
CA ASN A 173 13.96 6.53 -18.43
C ASN A 173 14.67 7.63 -19.24
N GLU A 174 15.18 7.31 -20.43
CA GLU A 174 15.81 8.31 -21.30
C GLU A 174 14.82 9.39 -21.74
N LEU A 175 13.57 9.03 -22.01
CA LEU A 175 12.53 9.98 -22.36
C LEU A 175 12.30 11.01 -21.25
N MET A 176 12.33 10.60 -19.97
CA MET A 176 12.24 11.54 -18.85
C MET A 176 13.42 12.51 -18.82
N ILE A 177 14.63 12.03 -19.11
CA ILE A 177 15.83 12.86 -19.15
C ILE A 177 15.76 13.82 -20.36
N VAL A 178 15.34 13.35 -21.54
CA VAL A 178 15.14 14.18 -22.74
C VAL A 178 14.04 15.21 -22.51
N HIS A 179 12.96 14.86 -21.82
CA HIS A 179 11.93 15.81 -21.43
C HIS A 179 12.49 16.93 -20.53
N LYS A 180 13.33 16.59 -19.54
CA LYS A 180 14.02 17.58 -18.70
C LYS A 180 14.99 18.44 -19.50
N PHE A 181 15.72 17.86 -20.44
CA PHE A 181 16.58 18.58 -21.38
C PHE A 181 15.79 19.63 -22.17
N ILE A 182 14.68 19.23 -22.80
CA ILE A 182 13.83 20.15 -23.58
C ILE A 182 13.28 21.26 -22.68
N ARG A 183 12.87 20.93 -21.44
CA ARG A 183 12.41 21.91 -20.46
C ARG A 183 13.47 22.96 -20.13
N ASP A 184 14.68 22.53 -19.81
CA ASP A 184 15.76 23.45 -19.42
C ASP A 184 16.15 24.38 -20.58
N HIS A 185 16.22 23.87 -21.81
CA HIS A 185 16.55 24.68 -22.99
C HIS A 185 15.40 25.56 -23.50
N TYR A 186 14.14 25.18 -23.27
CA TYR A 186 12.97 25.98 -23.67
C TYR A 186 12.47 26.95 -22.58
N SER A 187 12.92 26.78 -21.34
CA SER A 187 12.60 27.67 -20.20
C SER A 187 12.85 29.17 -20.47
N PRO A 188 13.94 29.61 -21.14
CA PRO A 188 14.15 31.02 -21.46
C PRO A 188 13.06 31.61 -22.37
N ARG A 189 12.39 30.77 -23.16
CA ARG A 189 11.30 31.17 -24.07
C ARG A 189 9.97 31.24 -23.36
N PHE A 190 9.59 30.17 -22.68
CA PHE A 190 8.28 30.06 -22.04
C PHE A 190 8.38 29.27 -20.73
N PRO A 191 8.83 29.92 -19.63
CA PRO A 191 9.11 29.24 -18.37
C PRO A 191 7.85 28.68 -17.70
N GLU A 192 6.68 29.30 -17.94
CA GLU A 192 5.44 28.86 -17.32
C GLU A 192 4.87 27.56 -17.94
N LEU A 193 5.31 27.16 -19.14
CA LEU A 193 4.78 25.99 -19.85
C LEU A 193 4.96 24.69 -19.06
N GLU A 194 6.06 24.58 -18.32
CA GLU A 194 6.37 23.41 -17.47
C GLU A 194 5.30 23.20 -16.39
N GLN A 195 4.80 24.27 -15.78
CA GLN A 195 3.81 24.17 -14.71
C GLN A 195 2.41 23.88 -15.26
N LEU A 196 2.15 24.31 -16.50
CA LEU A 196 0.85 24.13 -17.15
C LEU A 196 0.66 22.73 -17.71
N VAL A 197 1.74 22.10 -18.19
CA VAL A 197 1.70 20.77 -18.81
C VAL A 197 2.66 19.83 -18.07
N ALA A 198 2.09 19.01 -17.19
CA ALA A 198 2.88 18.05 -16.39
C ALA A 198 3.31 16.81 -17.19
N ASP A 199 2.52 16.38 -18.17
CA ASP A 199 2.78 15.16 -18.93
C ASP A 199 3.91 15.39 -19.97
N PRO A 200 4.92 14.49 -20.06
CA PRO A 200 6.05 14.66 -20.97
C PRO A 200 5.64 14.75 -22.46
N TRP A 201 4.76 13.86 -22.92
CA TRP A 201 4.38 13.80 -24.34
C TRP A 201 3.64 15.05 -24.84
N PRO A 202 2.55 15.48 -24.18
CA PRO A 202 1.88 16.72 -24.57
C PRO A 202 2.79 17.94 -24.46
N TYR A 203 3.72 17.97 -23.48
CA TYR A 203 4.69 19.06 -23.36
C TYR A 203 5.59 19.16 -24.60
N MET A 204 6.26 18.08 -24.99
CA MET A 204 7.17 18.08 -26.14
C MET A 204 6.45 18.41 -27.46
N HIS A 205 5.23 17.88 -27.64
CA HIS A 205 4.40 18.25 -28.80
C HIS A 205 3.97 19.73 -28.76
N ALA A 206 3.65 20.27 -27.59
CA ALA A 206 3.30 21.68 -27.44
C ALA A 206 4.50 22.59 -27.77
N VAL A 207 5.71 22.23 -27.32
CA VAL A 207 6.96 22.95 -27.66
C VAL A 207 7.19 22.97 -29.17
N LEU A 208 7.03 21.83 -29.85
CA LEU A 208 7.16 21.74 -31.31
C LEU A 208 6.15 22.62 -32.06
N VAL A 209 4.90 22.69 -31.57
CA VAL A 209 3.84 23.47 -32.21
C VAL A 209 3.99 24.97 -31.93
N LEU A 210 4.36 25.35 -30.70
CA LEU A 210 4.58 26.75 -30.31
C LEU A 210 5.78 27.36 -31.04
N GLY A 211 6.86 26.59 -31.17
CA GLY A 211 8.05 27.03 -31.89
C GLY A 211 8.75 28.24 -31.26
N ASN A 212 9.57 28.92 -32.06
CA ASN A 212 10.18 30.21 -31.73
C ASN A 212 9.42 31.38 -32.41
N VAL A 213 8.10 31.31 -32.49
CA VAL A 213 7.25 32.34 -33.15
C VAL A 213 7.03 33.52 -32.22
N ASP A 214 7.13 34.76 -32.72
CA ASP A 214 7.02 36.00 -31.93
C ASP A 214 5.71 36.11 -31.13
N ASP A 215 4.57 35.77 -31.75
CA ASP A 215 3.24 35.79 -31.13
C ASP A 215 2.74 34.37 -30.83
N LEU A 216 2.92 33.95 -29.58
CA LEU A 216 2.51 32.62 -29.08
C LEU A 216 0.99 32.43 -29.05
N THR A 217 0.19 33.51 -29.09
CA THR A 217 -1.28 33.43 -28.92
C THR A 217 -2.00 32.96 -30.18
N ARG A 218 -1.38 33.11 -31.34
CA ARG A 218 -1.98 32.78 -32.66
C ARG A 218 -1.78 31.32 -33.06
N VAL A 219 -0.99 30.58 -32.31
CA VAL A 219 -0.63 29.20 -32.67
C VAL A 219 -1.78 28.24 -32.32
N PRO A 220 -2.30 27.47 -33.28
CA PRO A 220 -3.37 26.51 -33.02
C PRO A 220 -2.82 25.29 -32.25
N LEU A 221 -3.17 25.19 -30.97
CA LEU A 221 -2.82 24.05 -30.09
C LEU A 221 -3.87 22.91 -30.10
N HIS A 222 -4.83 22.98 -31.02
CA HIS A 222 -5.92 22.02 -31.12
C HIS A 222 -5.40 20.62 -31.47
N GLY A 223 -5.84 19.61 -30.71
CA GLY A 223 -5.44 18.21 -30.91
C GLY A 223 -4.19 17.77 -30.14
N VAL A 224 -3.43 18.71 -29.55
CA VAL A 224 -2.28 18.40 -28.68
C VAL A 224 -2.67 18.49 -27.21
N LEU A 225 -3.35 19.57 -26.83
CA LEU A 225 -3.75 19.86 -25.45
C LEU A 225 -5.27 19.86 -25.30
N THR A 226 -5.75 19.66 -24.08
CA THR A 226 -7.19 19.78 -23.78
C THR A 226 -7.64 21.24 -23.88
N PRO A 227 -8.90 21.54 -24.25
CA PRO A 227 -9.37 22.92 -24.42
C PRO A 227 -9.15 23.80 -23.17
N ALA A 228 -9.28 23.24 -21.98
CA ALA A 228 -9.01 23.93 -20.72
C ALA A 228 -7.53 24.37 -20.61
N VAL A 229 -6.59 23.48 -20.94
CA VAL A 229 -5.16 23.79 -20.92
C VAL A 229 -4.77 24.75 -22.04
N ILE A 230 -5.42 24.69 -23.21
CA ILE A 230 -5.20 25.67 -24.30
C ILE A 230 -5.54 27.08 -23.82
N MET A 231 -6.65 27.26 -23.11
CA MET A 231 -7.05 28.56 -22.56
C MET A 231 -6.02 29.09 -21.55
N THR A 232 -5.57 28.26 -20.61
CA THR A 232 -4.57 28.68 -19.62
C THR A 232 -3.24 29.03 -20.28
N VAL A 233 -2.78 28.21 -21.23
CA VAL A 233 -1.57 28.47 -22.01
C VAL A 233 -1.67 29.78 -22.78
N SER A 234 -2.78 30.06 -23.47
CA SER A 234 -2.96 31.31 -24.23
C SER A 234 -2.99 32.56 -23.35
N MET A 235 -3.62 32.46 -22.17
CA MET A 235 -3.69 33.54 -21.19
C MET A 235 -2.32 33.81 -20.58
N THR A 236 -1.57 32.75 -20.22
CA THR A 236 -0.22 32.89 -19.67
C THR A 236 0.76 33.38 -20.74
N ALA A 237 0.67 32.88 -21.97
CA ALA A 237 1.50 33.30 -23.10
C ALA A 237 1.36 34.81 -23.40
N SER A 238 0.18 35.39 -23.17
CA SER A 238 -0.06 36.83 -23.31
C SER A 238 0.68 37.68 -22.26
N ALA A 239 1.03 37.09 -21.11
CA ALA A 239 1.70 37.74 -19.99
C ALA A 239 3.11 37.20 -19.72
N THR A 240 3.62 36.32 -20.58
CA THR A 240 4.91 35.65 -20.43
C THR A 240 6.06 36.65 -20.54
N ARG A 241 7.06 36.48 -19.67
CA ARG A 241 8.26 37.33 -19.60
C ARG A 241 9.47 36.78 -20.34
N GLY A 242 9.27 35.74 -21.15
CA GLY A 242 10.34 35.07 -21.88
C GLY A 242 10.92 35.90 -23.03
N ARG A 243 12.09 35.45 -23.52
CA ARG A 243 12.77 36.04 -24.68
C ARG A 243 12.64 35.14 -25.90
N THR A 244 12.90 35.65 -27.10
CA THR A 244 13.12 34.78 -28.27
C THR A 244 14.43 34.01 -28.11
N LEU A 245 14.45 32.76 -28.55
CA LEU A 245 15.66 31.94 -28.57
C LEU A 245 16.49 32.30 -29.80
N SER A 246 17.81 32.14 -29.73
CA SER A 246 18.65 32.19 -30.93
C SER A 246 18.36 30.99 -31.83
N GLU A 247 18.71 31.07 -33.11
CA GLU A 247 18.54 29.94 -34.03
C GLU A 247 19.32 28.71 -33.56
N GLU A 248 20.52 28.92 -33.00
CA GLU A 248 21.34 27.84 -32.44
C GLU A 248 20.64 27.18 -31.24
N GLU A 249 20.14 27.97 -30.29
CA GLU A 249 19.38 27.47 -29.13
C GLU A 249 18.11 26.72 -29.55
N TRP A 250 17.40 27.24 -30.56
CA TRP A 250 16.21 26.60 -31.10
C TRP A 250 16.51 25.26 -31.78
N THR A 251 17.61 25.17 -32.55
CA THR A 251 18.01 23.91 -33.20
C THR A 251 18.31 22.81 -32.18
N VAL A 252 18.86 23.17 -31.01
CA VAL A 252 19.10 22.21 -29.90
C VAL A 252 17.77 21.67 -29.36
N VAL A 253 16.79 22.54 -29.11
CA VAL A 253 15.44 22.14 -28.68
C VAL A 253 14.76 21.25 -29.73
N GLN A 254 14.87 21.61 -31.01
CA GLN A 254 14.30 20.83 -32.10
C GLN A 254 14.91 19.43 -32.19
N ARG A 255 16.24 19.31 -32.11
CA ARG A 255 16.92 18.00 -32.07
C ARG A 255 16.47 17.17 -30.87
N GLY A 256 16.26 17.81 -29.71
CA GLY A 256 15.74 17.14 -28.52
C GLY A 256 14.35 16.55 -28.75
N CYS A 257 13.46 17.33 -29.38
CA CYS A 257 12.11 16.89 -29.73
C CYS A 257 12.11 15.77 -30.79
N GLU A 258 12.98 15.84 -31.80
CA GLU A 258 13.17 14.79 -32.81
C GLU A 258 13.67 13.48 -32.18
N ALA A 259 14.64 13.55 -31.26
CA ALA A 259 15.12 12.40 -30.52
C ALA A 259 14.02 11.77 -29.67
N ALA A 260 13.23 12.57 -28.94
CA ALA A 260 12.09 12.09 -28.17
C ALA A 260 11.04 11.40 -29.05
N LYS A 261 10.76 11.95 -30.24
CA LYS A 261 9.85 11.34 -31.20
C LYS A 261 10.37 9.98 -31.69
N SER A 262 11.65 9.88 -32.02
CA SER A 262 12.28 8.62 -32.44
C SER A 262 12.22 7.55 -31.33
N LEU A 263 12.52 7.95 -30.09
CA LEU A 263 12.36 7.08 -28.92
C LEU A 263 10.91 6.60 -28.74
N LYS A 264 9.92 7.47 -28.97
CA LYS A 264 8.49 7.09 -28.98
C LYS A 264 8.19 6.00 -29.99
N GLU A 265 8.61 6.22 -31.23
CA GLU A 265 8.33 5.32 -32.34
C GLU A 265 8.99 3.96 -32.11
N ALA A 266 10.22 3.92 -31.58
CA ALA A 266 10.89 2.70 -31.18
C ALA A 266 10.12 1.97 -30.07
N ARG A 267 9.71 2.69 -29.02
CA ARG A 267 8.91 2.15 -27.91
C ARG A 267 7.59 1.57 -28.40
N ASP A 268 6.85 2.29 -29.24
CA ASP A 268 5.56 1.81 -29.76
C ASP A 268 5.72 0.59 -30.67
N LYS A 269 6.78 0.51 -31.47
CA LYS A 269 7.13 -0.70 -32.24
C LYS A 269 7.43 -1.90 -31.34
N ILE A 270 8.21 -1.71 -30.27
CA ILE A 270 8.50 -2.75 -29.27
C ILE A 270 7.20 -3.23 -28.62
N PHE A 271 6.35 -2.31 -28.15
CA PHE A 271 5.08 -2.69 -27.52
C PHE A 271 4.14 -3.43 -28.47
N ALA A 272 4.01 -2.98 -29.73
CA ALA A 272 3.20 -3.67 -30.72
C ALA A 272 3.70 -5.11 -30.98
N TYR A 273 5.03 -5.29 -31.05
CA TYR A 273 5.63 -6.61 -31.19
C TYR A 273 5.33 -7.50 -29.98
N VAL A 274 5.60 -7.01 -28.76
CA VAL A 274 5.37 -7.77 -27.53
C VAL A 274 3.88 -8.12 -27.36
N GLU A 275 2.96 -7.20 -27.66
CA GLU A 275 1.52 -7.46 -27.61
C GLU A 275 1.10 -8.56 -28.59
N SER A 276 1.66 -8.60 -29.81
CA SER A 276 1.37 -9.65 -30.80
C SER A 276 1.82 -11.04 -30.33
N ARG A 277 2.95 -11.11 -29.60
CA ARG A 277 3.53 -12.35 -29.08
C ARG A 277 3.01 -12.74 -27.69
N MET A 278 2.31 -11.83 -27.01
CA MET A 278 1.79 -12.07 -25.66
C MET A 278 0.76 -13.20 -25.62
N ASN A 279 -0.04 -13.38 -26.68
CA ASN A 279 -1.00 -14.50 -26.77
C ASN A 279 -0.32 -15.87 -26.85
N ILE A 280 0.93 -15.93 -27.33
CA ILE A 280 1.70 -17.18 -27.39
C ILE A 280 2.45 -17.39 -26.06
N LEU A 281 2.93 -16.30 -25.47
CA LEU A 281 3.74 -16.34 -24.27
C LEU A 281 2.92 -16.53 -22.98
N ALA A 282 1.89 -15.72 -22.79
CA ALA A 282 1.07 -15.69 -21.59
C ALA A 282 -0.42 -15.57 -21.96
N PRO A 283 -1.00 -16.62 -22.56
CA PRO A 283 -2.41 -16.62 -22.98
C PRO A 283 -3.37 -16.47 -21.80
N ASN A 284 -3.10 -17.10 -20.65
CA ASN A 284 -4.01 -17.05 -19.52
C ASN A 284 -3.95 -15.69 -18.82
N LEU A 285 -2.76 -15.11 -18.65
CA LEU A 285 -2.60 -13.76 -18.11
C LEU A 285 -3.29 -12.70 -19.01
N SER A 286 -3.11 -12.83 -20.33
CA SER A 286 -3.73 -11.94 -21.32
C SER A 286 -5.25 -12.02 -21.33
N ALA A 287 -5.81 -13.22 -21.14
CA ALA A 287 -7.26 -13.39 -21.04
C ALA A 287 -7.86 -12.67 -19.81
N ILE A 288 -7.08 -12.46 -18.74
CA ILE A 288 -7.57 -11.77 -17.53
C ILE A 288 -7.48 -10.25 -17.68
N VAL A 289 -6.32 -9.69 -17.99
CA VAL A 289 -6.10 -8.22 -17.97
C VAL A 289 -6.02 -7.56 -19.35
N GLY A 290 -5.90 -8.35 -20.41
CA GLY A 290 -5.60 -7.89 -21.77
C GLY A 290 -4.09 -7.93 -22.07
N THR A 291 -3.74 -8.06 -23.35
CA THR A 291 -2.36 -8.19 -23.83
C THR A 291 -1.50 -6.97 -23.49
N SER A 292 -2.05 -5.76 -23.64
CA SER A 292 -1.33 -4.51 -23.34
C SER A 292 -0.95 -4.38 -21.86
N THR A 293 -1.90 -4.67 -20.96
CA THR A 293 -1.64 -4.65 -19.51
C THR A 293 -0.74 -5.80 -19.10
N ALA A 294 -0.89 -6.99 -19.70
CA ALA A 294 0.00 -8.13 -19.46
C ALA A 294 1.45 -7.82 -19.86
N ALA A 295 1.67 -7.18 -21.02
CA ALA A 295 2.98 -6.75 -21.47
C ALA A 295 3.64 -5.81 -20.46
N LYS A 296 2.91 -4.79 -19.98
CA LYS A 296 3.42 -3.85 -18.95
C LYS A 296 3.76 -4.55 -17.63
N LEU A 297 2.92 -5.48 -17.20
CA LEU A 297 3.14 -6.25 -15.96
C LEU A 297 4.37 -7.16 -16.06
N LEU A 298 4.55 -7.84 -17.19
CA LEU A 298 5.73 -8.66 -17.44
C LEU A 298 6.98 -7.81 -17.65
N GLY A 299 6.85 -6.60 -18.21
CA GLY A 299 7.95 -5.67 -18.37
C GLY A 299 8.53 -5.23 -17.04
N VAL A 300 7.69 -4.74 -16.12
CA VAL A 300 8.13 -4.34 -14.76
C VAL A 300 8.65 -5.52 -13.94
N ALA A 301 8.11 -6.72 -14.14
CA ALA A 301 8.60 -7.90 -13.46
C ALA A 301 9.92 -8.46 -14.03
N GLY A 302 10.32 -8.07 -15.25
CA GLY A 302 11.46 -8.64 -15.98
C GLY A 302 11.22 -10.05 -16.53
N GLY A 303 9.99 -10.33 -16.96
CA GLY A 303 9.60 -11.59 -17.62
C GLY A 303 8.64 -12.47 -16.83
N LEU A 304 8.21 -13.57 -17.45
CA LEU A 304 7.17 -14.45 -16.93
C LEU A 304 7.61 -15.21 -15.67
N THR A 305 8.85 -15.68 -15.64
CA THR A 305 9.43 -16.43 -14.51
C THR A 305 9.51 -15.58 -13.24
N ALA A 306 9.99 -14.33 -13.37
CA ALA A 306 10.08 -13.41 -12.24
C ALA A 306 8.68 -12.98 -11.75
N PHE A 307 7.75 -12.76 -12.68
CA PHE A 307 6.36 -12.47 -12.34
C PHE A 307 5.69 -13.62 -11.56
N ALA A 308 5.89 -14.87 -11.98
CA ALA A 308 5.31 -16.05 -11.32
C ALA A 308 5.84 -16.28 -9.88
N LYS A 309 7.11 -15.93 -9.64
CA LYS A 309 7.75 -15.98 -8.31
C LYS A 309 7.25 -14.86 -7.39
N THR A 310 6.77 -13.75 -7.95
CA THR A 310 6.31 -12.59 -7.19
C THR A 310 5.01 -12.91 -6.43
N PRO A 311 4.86 -12.53 -5.15
CA PRO A 311 3.61 -12.70 -4.42
C PRO A 311 2.51 -11.75 -4.92
N ALA A 312 1.25 -12.19 -4.82
CA ALA A 312 0.07 -11.42 -5.26
C ALA A 312 -0.06 -10.02 -4.62
N CYS A 313 0.48 -9.83 -3.41
CA CYS A 313 0.48 -8.54 -2.72
C CYS A 313 1.34 -7.48 -3.40
N ASN A 314 2.35 -7.86 -4.19
CA ASN A 314 3.23 -6.90 -4.85
C ASN A 314 2.75 -6.59 -6.28
N VAL A 315 2.12 -7.57 -6.93
CA VAL A 315 1.71 -7.49 -8.34
C VAL A 315 0.67 -6.40 -8.62
N HIS A 316 -0.26 -6.14 -7.69
CA HIS A 316 -1.23 -5.05 -7.84
C HIS A 316 -0.60 -3.65 -7.66
N LEU A 317 0.63 -3.58 -7.14
CA LEU A 317 1.40 -2.35 -6.98
C LEU A 317 2.36 -2.11 -8.15
N PHE A 318 2.46 -3.02 -9.14
CA PHE A 318 3.30 -2.81 -10.31
C PHE A 318 2.82 -1.61 -11.13
N GLY A 319 3.74 -0.71 -11.46
CA GLY A 319 3.45 0.58 -12.08
C GLY A 319 2.77 1.59 -11.16
N ALA A 320 2.67 1.32 -9.85
CA ALA A 320 2.25 2.34 -8.90
C ALA A 320 3.42 3.31 -8.68
N ALA A 321 3.23 4.58 -9.02
CA ALA A 321 4.23 5.60 -8.76
C ALA A 321 4.65 5.56 -7.29
N LYS A 322 5.96 5.34 -7.04
CA LYS A 322 6.55 5.24 -5.69
C LYS A 322 6.25 6.47 -4.83
N LYS A 323 5.97 7.61 -5.46
CA LYS A 323 5.66 8.88 -4.82
C LYS A 323 4.41 9.48 -5.44
N GLY A 324 3.26 9.34 -4.76
CA GLY A 324 2.11 10.19 -5.06
C GLY A 324 2.53 11.64 -4.85
N MET A 325 2.44 12.48 -5.88
CA MET A 325 2.80 13.91 -5.91
C MET A 325 2.55 14.61 -4.57
N SER A 326 3.53 14.66 -3.66
CA SER A 326 3.40 15.23 -2.31
C SER A 326 3.04 16.72 -2.31
N ASN A 327 2.97 17.33 -3.50
CA ASN A 327 2.66 18.73 -3.74
C ASN A 327 1.18 18.97 -4.12
N GLY A 328 0.35 17.93 -4.18
CA GLY A 328 -1.09 18.07 -4.45
C GLY A 328 -1.90 18.28 -3.17
N LEU A 329 -2.54 19.45 -3.02
CA LEU A 329 -3.38 19.84 -1.88
C LEU A 329 -4.68 19.00 -1.71
N GLY A 330 -4.84 17.88 -2.42
CA GLY A 330 -6.06 17.09 -2.47
C GLY A 330 -5.88 15.66 -1.95
N SER A 331 -6.51 15.33 -0.82
CA SER A 331 -6.57 13.96 -0.27
C SER A 331 -7.20 12.93 -1.24
N HIS A 332 -7.93 13.38 -2.27
CA HIS A 332 -8.55 12.52 -3.29
C HIS A 332 -7.67 12.34 -4.54
N SER A 333 -6.72 13.25 -4.79
CA SER A 333 -5.86 13.21 -5.99
C SER A 333 -4.71 12.22 -5.84
N GLN A 334 -4.35 11.84 -4.62
CA GLN A 334 -3.30 10.86 -4.35
C GLN A 334 -3.90 9.48 -4.08
N MET A 335 -4.40 8.81 -5.11
CA MET A 335 -4.77 7.41 -4.98
C MET A 335 -3.48 6.58 -4.80
N ARG A 336 -3.10 6.32 -3.55
CA ARG A 336 -1.99 5.41 -3.24
C ARG A 336 -2.36 4.00 -3.67
N HIS A 337 -1.36 3.21 -4.09
CA HIS A 337 -1.51 1.80 -4.47
C HIS A 337 -2.37 1.59 -5.74
N THR A 338 -2.23 2.47 -6.74
CA THR A 338 -2.83 2.32 -8.07
C THR A 338 -1.75 2.02 -9.10
N GLY A 339 -1.66 0.76 -9.52
CA GLY A 339 -0.73 0.32 -10.58
C GLY A 339 -1.43 0.04 -11.91
N PHE A 340 -0.75 -0.68 -12.81
CA PHE A 340 -1.30 -1.06 -14.12
C PHE A 340 -2.58 -1.88 -14.03
N ILE A 341 -2.71 -2.75 -13.02
CA ILE A 341 -3.94 -3.52 -12.79
C ILE A 341 -5.12 -2.60 -12.46
N PHE A 342 -4.88 -1.51 -11.73
CA PHE A 342 -5.92 -0.53 -11.43
C PHE A 342 -6.42 0.17 -12.69
N GLN A 343 -5.51 0.49 -13.62
CA GLN A 343 -5.83 1.14 -14.90
C GLN A 343 -6.50 0.19 -15.90
N SER A 344 -6.46 -1.12 -15.64
CA SER A 344 -7.09 -2.11 -16.52
C SER A 344 -8.60 -1.87 -16.66
N PRO A 345 -9.19 -2.15 -17.84
CA PRO A 345 -10.62 -1.93 -18.08
C PRO A 345 -11.50 -2.72 -17.11
N VAL A 346 -11.02 -3.88 -16.64
CA VAL A 346 -11.71 -4.77 -15.69
C VAL A 346 -11.96 -4.09 -14.34
N VAL A 347 -10.99 -3.31 -13.87
CA VAL A 347 -11.11 -2.61 -12.58
C VAL A 347 -11.78 -1.26 -12.78
N GLN A 348 -11.52 -0.57 -13.88
CA GLN A 348 -12.13 0.74 -14.17
C GLN A 348 -13.64 0.68 -14.40
N SER A 349 -14.15 -0.44 -14.92
CA SER A 349 -15.60 -0.66 -15.09
C SER A 349 -16.36 -0.79 -13.77
N VAL A 350 -15.67 -1.01 -12.64
CA VAL A 350 -16.28 -1.14 -11.31
C VAL A 350 -16.45 0.25 -10.66
N ALA A 351 -17.47 0.41 -9.82
CA ALA A 351 -17.67 1.60 -9.01
C ALA A 351 -16.44 1.91 -8.13
N GLN A 352 -16.13 3.19 -7.96
CA GLN A 352 -14.88 3.68 -7.35
C GLN A 352 -14.61 3.09 -5.95
N GLU A 353 -15.64 2.85 -5.16
CA GLU A 353 -15.56 2.29 -3.80
C GLU A 353 -14.99 0.86 -3.76
N PHE A 354 -15.22 0.08 -4.82
CA PHE A 354 -14.81 -1.32 -4.88
C PHE A 354 -13.56 -1.55 -5.72
N ARG A 355 -13.05 -0.55 -6.44
CA ARG A 355 -11.86 -0.69 -7.32
C ARG A 355 -10.62 -1.19 -6.57
N LEU A 356 -10.40 -0.72 -5.34
CA LEU A 356 -9.26 -1.17 -4.52
C LEU A 356 -9.38 -2.62 -4.05
N LYS A 357 -10.60 -3.14 -3.89
CA LYS A 357 -10.85 -4.56 -3.61
C LYS A 357 -10.68 -5.37 -4.91
N ALA A 358 -11.26 -4.88 -6.00
CA ALA A 358 -11.18 -5.48 -7.32
C ALA A 358 -9.72 -5.70 -7.78
N GLN A 359 -8.86 -4.68 -7.67
CA GLN A 359 -7.44 -4.81 -8.08
C GLN A 359 -6.69 -5.90 -7.31
N ARG A 360 -7.02 -6.14 -6.04
CA ARG A 360 -6.37 -7.19 -5.22
C ARG A 360 -6.82 -8.57 -5.69
N THR A 361 -8.11 -8.73 -5.97
CA THR A 361 -8.66 -9.97 -6.52
C THR A 361 -8.07 -10.26 -7.90
N VAL A 362 -8.03 -9.27 -8.79
CA VAL A 362 -7.45 -9.40 -10.13
C VAL A 362 -5.97 -9.73 -10.04
N GLY A 363 -5.18 -8.98 -9.26
CA GLY A 363 -3.76 -9.25 -9.07
C GLY A 363 -3.46 -10.66 -8.56
N ALA A 364 -4.25 -11.16 -7.60
CA ALA A 364 -4.10 -12.53 -7.12
C ALA A 364 -4.37 -13.58 -8.21
N LYS A 365 -5.41 -13.38 -9.03
CA LYS A 365 -5.71 -14.30 -10.14
C LYS A 365 -4.71 -14.18 -11.29
N CYS A 366 -4.14 -13.00 -11.55
CA CYS A 366 -3.05 -12.83 -12.51
C CYS A 366 -1.81 -13.64 -12.13
N VAL A 367 -1.42 -13.67 -10.85
CA VAL A 367 -0.29 -14.50 -10.40
C VAL A 367 -0.55 -15.99 -10.62
N LEU A 368 -1.77 -16.46 -10.34
CA LEU A 368 -2.14 -17.85 -10.60
C LEU A 368 -2.11 -18.17 -12.10
N ALA A 369 -2.62 -17.28 -12.95
CA ALA A 369 -2.57 -17.45 -14.39
C ALA A 369 -1.14 -17.49 -14.92
N ALA A 370 -0.27 -16.58 -14.45
CA ALA A 370 1.11 -16.53 -14.86
C ALA A 370 1.92 -17.77 -14.46
N ARG A 371 1.61 -18.39 -13.31
CA ARG A 371 2.22 -19.67 -12.91
C ARG A 371 1.83 -20.81 -13.84
N ILE A 372 0.57 -20.87 -14.26
CA ILE A 372 0.10 -21.85 -15.24
C ILE A 372 0.68 -21.57 -16.64
N ASP A 373 0.83 -20.31 -17.02
CA ASP A 373 1.49 -19.91 -18.27
C ASP A 373 2.97 -20.34 -18.28
N LEU A 374 3.69 -20.19 -17.15
CA LEU A 374 5.08 -20.62 -17.01
C LEU A 374 5.23 -22.14 -17.16
N GLU A 375 4.33 -22.92 -16.53
CA GLU A 375 4.31 -24.39 -16.63
C GLU A 375 3.75 -24.89 -17.97
N ARG A 376 3.22 -23.99 -18.82
CA ARG A 376 2.51 -24.29 -20.08
C ARG A 376 1.35 -25.29 -19.91
N GLY A 377 0.71 -25.33 -18.74
CA GLY A 377 -0.36 -26.29 -18.44
C GLY A 377 -1.63 -26.10 -19.26
N SER A 378 -1.88 -24.88 -19.75
CA SER A 378 -3.03 -24.55 -20.62
C SER A 378 -2.62 -23.51 -21.66
N ARG A 379 -2.36 -23.94 -22.90
CA ARG A 379 -1.90 -23.07 -24.01
C ARG A 379 -3.02 -22.30 -24.72
N ASP A 380 -4.27 -22.70 -24.52
CA ASP A 380 -5.42 -22.12 -25.24
C ASP A 380 -6.01 -20.88 -24.54
N GLY A 381 -5.50 -20.51 -23.36
CA GLY A 381 -6.07 -19.42 -22.56
C GLY A 381 -7.38 -19.78 -21.83
N SER A 382 -7.82 -21.05 -21.91
CA SER A 382 -9.09 -21.52 -21.32
C SER A 382 -9.13 -21.34 -19.81
N TYR A 383 -8.02 -21.62 -19.12
CA TYR A 383 -7.89 -21.38 -17.69
C TYR A 383 -7.99 -19.89 -17.33
N GLY A 384 -7.37 -19.01 -18.12
CA GLY A 384 -7.50 -17.56 -17.98
C GLY A 384 -8.94 -17.07 -18.12
N MET A 385 -9.71 -17.63 -19.07
CA MET A 385 -11.13 -17.32 -19.24
C MET A 385 -11.98 -17.78 -18.05
N GLN A 386 -11.70 -18.96 -17.48
CA GLN A 386 -12.37 -19.43 -16.27
C GLN A 386 -12.06 -18.52 -15.07
N LEU A 387 -10.80 -18.12 -14.89
CA LEU A 387 -10.42 -17.16 -13.85
C LEU A 387 -11.09 -15.81 -14.07
N ARG A 388 -11.20 -15.35 -15.32
CA ARG A 388 -11.89 -14.11 -15.64
C ARG A 388 -13.37 -14.17 -15.27
N LYS A 389 -14.06 -15.28 -15.57
CA LYS A 389 -15.45 -15.49 -15.15
C LYS A 389 -15.59 -15.43 -13.62
N LYS A 390 -14.69 -16.10 -12.87
CA LYS A 390 -14.67 -16.04 -11.40
C LYS A 390 -14.46 -14.61 -10.87
N ILE A 391 -13.62 -13.82 -11.53
CA ILE A 391 -13.44 -12.40 -11.20
C ILE A 391 -14.74 -11.64 -11.44
N ASP A 392 -15.34 -11.77 -12.62
CA ASP A 392 -16.55 -11.03 -12.98
C ASP A 392 -17.72 -11.38 -12.05
N ASP A 393 -17.89 -12.66 -11.67
CA ASP A 393 -18.90 -13.10 -10.71
C ASP A 393 -18.67 -12.52 -9.31
N HIS A 394 -17.41 -12.48 -8.84
CA HIS A 394 -17.05 -11.84 -7.58
C HIS A 394 -17.30 -10.32 -7.61
N LEU A 395 -16.99 -9.64 -8.73
CA LEU A 395 -17.24 -8.21 -8.89
C LEU A 395 -18.74 -7.89 -8.93
N ARG A 396 -19.54 -8.74 -9.57
CA ARG A 396 -21.01 -8.64 -9.54
C ARG A 396 -21.54 -8.78 -8.11
N LYS A 397 -21.11 -9.78 -7.36
CA LYS A 397 -21.48 -9.98 -5.96
C LYS A 397 -21.08 -8.80 -5.05
N LEU A 398 -19.95 -8.15 -5.34
CA LEU A 398 -19.54 -6.94 -4.61
C LEU A 398 -20.40 -5.72 -4.95
N ALA A 399 -20.94 -5.65 -6.17
CA ALA A 399 -21.83 -4.58 -6.60
C ALA A 399 -23.26 -4.75 -6.06
N GLU A 400 -23.66 -5.97 -5.70
CA GLU A 400 -24.95 -6.24 -5.09
C GLU A 400 -25.07 -5.54 -3.72
N PRO A 401 -26.10 -4.71 -3.51
CA PRO A 401 -26.31 -4.08 -2.21
C PRO A 401 -26.64 -5.16 -1.18
N ALA A 402 -26.16 -4.95 0.05
CA ALA A 402 -26.49 -5.85 1.15
C ALA A 402 -28.02 -5.97 1.29
N PRO A 403 -28.55 -7.19 1.51
CA PRO A 403 -29.98 -7.37 1.67
C PRO A 403 -30.49 -6.48 2.80
N MET A 404 -31.66 -5.86 2.61
CA MET A 404 -32.23 -4.97 3.60
C MET A 404 -32.38 -5.72 4.92
N LYS A 405 -31.83 -5.14 6.00
CA LYS A 405 -32.01 -5.69 7.34
C LYS A 405 -33.50 -5.64 7.67
N VAL A 406 -34.11 -6.80 7.89
CA VAL A 406 -35.49 -6.86 8.40
C VAL A 406 -35.53 -6.10 9.72
N THR A 407 -36.49 -5.20 9.87
CA THR A 407 -36.72 -4.47 11.13
C THR A 407 -37.08 -5.48 12.21
N LYS A 408 -36.09 -5.86 13.01
CA LYS A 408 -36.31 -6.79 14.13
C LYS A 408 -37.27 -6.11 15.11
N ALA A 409 -38.44 -6.71 15.31
CA ALA A 409 -39.37 -6.26 16.32
C ALA A 409 -38.67 -6.17 17.67
N LEU A 410 -38.95 -5.11 18.41
CA LEU A 410 -38.47 -4.98 19.79
C LEU A 410 -38.88 -6.23 20.58
N PRO A 411 -38.02 -6.72 21.49
CA PRO A 411 -38.44 -7.74 22.44
C PRO A 411 -39.71 -7.26 23.14
N ARG A 412 -40.66 -8.18 23.36
CA ARG A 412 -41.89 -7.88 24.11
C ARG A 412 -41.51 -7.26 25.46
N PRO A 413 -42.12 -6.15 25.88
CA PRO A 413 -41.96 -5.60 27.22
C PRO A 413 -42.55 -6.53 28.28
N ASP A 414 -41.92 -7.68 28.51
CA ASP A 414 -42.28 -8.61 29.58
C ASP A 414 -41.43 -8.28 30.81
N GLU A 415 -42.08 -8.06 31.95
CA GLU A 415 -41.43 -7.82 33.24
C GLU A 415 -40.90 -9.13 33.82
N GLU A 416 -39.83 -9.67 33.21
CA GLU A 416 -39.14 -10.81 33.77
C GLU A 416 -38.48 -10.45 35.10
N LYS A 417 -38.55 -11.37 36.08
CA LYS A 417 -37.87 -11.22 37.37
C LYS A 417 -36.36 -11.01 37.14
N LYS A 418 -35.84 -9.85 37.55
CA LYS A 418 -34.41 -9.50 37.40
C LYS A 418 -33.49 -10.53 38.05
N LYS A 419 -32.54 -11.07 37.29
CA LYS A 419 -31.51 -11.97 37.81
C LYS A 419 -30.58 -11.23 38.79
N ARG A 420 -30.60 -11.61 40.07
CA ARG A 420 -29.71 -11.05 41.10
C ARG A 420 -28.35 -11.76 41.03
N ARG A 421 -27.37 -11.13 40.38
CA ARG A 421 -25.98 -11.62 40.32
C ARG A 421 -25.09 -10.90 41.34
N GLY A 422 -24.33 -11.68 42.09
CA GLY A 422 -23.23 -11.24 42.96
C GLY A 422 -21.86 -11.43 42.31
N GLY A 423 -20.79 -11.06 43.03
CA GLY A 423 -19.39 -11.27 42.61
C GLY A 423 -18.64 -10.01 42.20
N LYS A 424 -17.31 -10.08 42.18
CA LYS A 424 -16.41 -8.93 41.93
C LYS A 424 -16.67 -8.26 40.57
N ARG A 425 -16.85 -9.06 39.51
CA ARG A 425 -17.12 -8.55 38.15
C ARG A 425 -18.50 -7.90 38.04
N ALA A 426 -19.54 -8.55 38.58
CA ALA A 426 -20.90 -8.01 38.54
C ALA A 426 -21.06 -6.76 39.42
N ARG A 427 -20.33 -6.65 40.54
CA ARG A 427 -20.26 -5.42 41.33
C ARG A 427 -19.53 -4.32 40.55
N ALA A 428 -18.37 -4.60 39.96
CA ALA A 428 -17.63 -3.61 39.17
C ALA A 428 -18.41 -3.08 37.96
N GLU A 429 -19.21 -3.92 37.30
CA GLU A 429 -20.09 -3.52 36.20
C GLU A 429 -21.27 -2.66 36.70
N LYS A 430 -21.89 -3.03 37.83
CA LYS A 430 -22.94 -2.21 38.45
C LYS A 430 -22.40 -0.86 38.93
N ASP A 431 -21.21 -0.85 39.54
CA ASP A 431 -20.54 0.37 40.02
C ASP A 431 -20.21 1.34 38.86
N LEU A 432 -20.00 0.84 37.63
CA LEU A 432 -19.74 1.67 36.45
C LEU A 432 -20.96 2.50 36.02
N TYR A 433 -22.17 1.94 36.19
CA TYR A 433 -23.44 2.58 35.79
C TYR A 433 -24.21 3.15 36.97
N ALA A 434 -23.83 2.84 38.21
CA ALA A 434 -24.48 3.37 39.40
C ALA A 434 -24.15 4.85 39.59
N GLN A 435 -25.14 5.61 40.09
CA GLN A 435 -24.89 6.98 40.54
C GLN A 435 -23.82 6.98 41.63
N THR A 436 -22.82 7.85 41.46
CA THR A 436 -21.76 8.01 42.45
C THR A 436 -22.32 8.63 43.72
N GLU A 437 -21.65 8.44 44.86
CA GLU A 437 -22.08 9.08 46.12
C GLU A 437 -22.07 10.61 46.01
N LEU A 438 -21.15 11.18 45.22
CA LEU A 438 -21.15 12.61 44.90
C LEU A 438 -22.43 13.01 44.14
N GLN A 439 -22.81 12.28 43.09
CA GLN A 439 -24.07 12.55 42.37
C GLN A 439 -25.29 12.41 43.26
N LYS A 440 -25.30 11.44 44.19
CA LYS A 440 -26.39 11.30 45.17
C LYS A 440 -26.47 12.48 46.13
N LEU A 441 -25.33 13.07 46.51
CA LEU A 441 -25.29 14.29 47.33
C LEU A 441 -25.69 15.53 46.53
N GLN A 442 -25.34 15.59 45.24
CA GLN A 442 -25.81 16.65 44.33
C GLN A 442 -27.33 16.61 44.19
N ASN A 443 -27.90 15.42 44.03
CA ASN A 443 -29.35 15.23 43.87
C ASN A 443 -30.14 15.44 45.18
N ARG A 444 -29.46 15.64 46.32
CA ARG A 444 -30.11 15.98 47.59
C ARG A 444 -30.11 17.50 47.72
N MET A 445 -31.29 18.05 47.98
CA MET A 445 -31.49 19.49 48.18
C MET A 445 -31.83 19.74 49.66
N SER A 446 -31.22 20.74 50.26
CA SER A 446 -31.62 21.25 51.58
C SER A 446 -32.92 22.02 51.45
N PHE A 447 -33.93 21.66 52.22
CA PHE A 447 -35.18 22.40 52.21
C PHE A 447 -35.00 23.78 52.87
N GLY A 448 -35.45 24.84 52.19
CA GLY A 448 -35.51 26.20 52.75
C GLY A 448 -34.22 27.01 52.67
N GLU A 449 -33.15 26.47 52.07
CA GLU A 449 -31.90 27.19 51.82
C GLU A 449 -31.64 27.29 50.32
N ALA A 450 -31.15 28.44 49.85
CA ALA A 450 -30.68 28.57 48.47
C ALA A 450 -29.53 27.59 48.19
N GLU A 451 -29.49 27.06 46.97
CA GLU A 451 -28.44 26.15 46.54
C GLU A 451 -27.15 26.91 46.23
N GLU A 452 -26.02 26.26 46.49
CA GLU A 452 -24.75 26.75 45.96
C GLU A 452 -24.67 26.36 44.49
N GLU A 453 -24.64 27.35 43.60
CA GLU A 453 -24.57 27.14 42.17
C GLU A 453 -23.12 27.24 41.71
N ALA A 454 -22.64 26.24 40.97
CA ALA A 454 -21.39 26.33 40.24
C ALA A 454 -21.69 26.85 38.82
N GLY A 455 -20.87 27.81 38.35
CA GLY A 455 -20.98 28.30 36.98
C GLY A 455 -20.71 27.17 35.99
N GLY A 456 -21.70 26.85 35.16
CA GLY A 456 -21.53 25.97 34.02
C GLY A 456 -20.75 26.66 32.90
N TYR A 457 -20.49 25.92 31.83
CA TYR A 457 -19.91 26.51 30.62
C TYR A 457 -21.02 27.27 29.87
N GLY A 458 -21.01 28.60 29.93
CA GLY A 458 -22.06 29.47 29.36
C GLY A 458 -22.86 30.21 30.43
N ASP A 459 -24.15 30.43 30.18
CA ASP A 459 -25.11 31.10 31.09
C ASP A 459 -25.96 30.10 31.92
N GLU A 460 -25.66 28.81 31.83
CA GLU A 460 -26.33 27.76 32.60
C GLU A 460 -25.63 27.55 33.95
N THR A 461 -26.40 27.59 35.04
CA THR A 461 -25.90 27.29 36.39
C THR A 461 -26.23 25.86 36.79
N VAL A 462 -25.28 25.20 37.46
CA VAL A 462 -25.44 23.83 37.96
C VAL A 462 -25.57 23.86 39.47
N GLY A 463 -26.72 23.47 39.99
CA GLY A 463 -26.96 23.30 41.42
C GLY A 463 -26.06 22.21 42.00
N MET A 464 -25.36 22.54 43.09
CA MET A 464 -24.50 21.59 43.81
C MET A 464 -25.26 20.82 44.91
N GLY A 465 -26.52 21.17 45.16
CA GLY A 465 -27.37 20.54 46.18
C GLY A 465 -26.71 20.55 47.56
N MET A 466 -26.47 19.38 48.14
CA MET A 466 -25.81 19.22 49.44
C MET A 466 -24.27 19.07 49.35
N ILE A 467 -23.69 19.11 48.14
CA ILE A 467 -22.24 19.13 47.98
C ILE A 467 -21.71 20.47 48.52
N GLY A 468 -20.79 20.43 49.49
CA GLY A 468 -20.17 21.62 50.08
C GLY A 468 -20.76 22.08 51.42
N LYS A 469 -22.00 21.68 51.76
CA LYS A 469 -22.69 22.12 52.99
C LYS A 469 -22.17 21.51 54.31
N ALA A 470 -21.39 20.41 54.25
CA ALA A 470 -20.90 19.70 55.43
C ALA A 470 -19.60 20.26 56.06
N GLY A 471 -19.18 21.48 55.71
CA GLY A 471 -18.04 22.16 56.31
C GLY A 471 -16.86 22.37 55.35
N SER A 472 -16.13 23.46 55.60
CA SER A 472 -15.10 24.08 54.77
C SER A 472 -14.20 23.14 53.94
N LYS A 473 -14.20 23.34 52.60
CA LYS A 473 -13.26 22.77 51.60
C LYS A 473 -13.01 21.26 51.73
N ILE A 474 -14.05 20.45 51.55
CA ILE A 474 -13.89 19.00 51.44
C ILE A 474 -13.43 18.64 50.02
N ARG A 475 -12.18 18.19 49.89
CA ARG A 475 -11.70 17.43 48.73
C ARG A 475 -12.46 16.10 48.69
N ILE A 476 -13.64 16.08 48.09
CA ILE A 476 -14.38 14.83 47.88
C ILE A 476 -13.56 14.00 46.90
N ALA A 477 -12.97 12.91 47.39
CA ALA A 477 -12.17 12.02 46.57
C ALA A 477 -13.06 11.47 45.44
N SER A 478 -12.85 11.93 44.20
CA SER A 478 -13.57 11.41 43.06
C SER A 478 -13.25 9.93 42.92
N ASP A 479 -14.26 9.07 42.86
CA ASP A 479 -14.06 7.64 42.69
C ASP A 479 -13.25 7.35 41.41
N THR A 480 -12.06 6.78 41.55
CA THR A 480 -11.21 6.40 40.40
C THR A 480 -11.89 5.42 39.43
N LYS A 481 -12.98 4.79 39.88
CA LYS A 481 -13.80 3.82 39.14
C LYS A 481 -14.75 4.47 38.13
N SER A 482 -15.15 5.73 38.33
CA SER A 482 -16.05 6.46 37.43
C SER A 482 -15.31 7.22 36.31
N LYS A 483 -13.97 7.10 36.24
CA LYS A 483 -13.18 7.66 35.14
C LYS A 483 -13.59 7.01 33.82
N LEU A 484 -13.90 7.84 32.83
CA LEU A 484 -14.23 7.41 31.47
C LEU A 484 -13.08 6.59 30.90
N LYS A 485 -13.37 5.34 30.52
CA LYS A 485 -12.41 4.46 29.84
C LYS A 485 -12.64 4.55 28.34
N VAL A 486 -11.55 4.68 27.58
CA VAL A 486 -11.61 4.57 26.12
C VAL A 486 -12.10 3.18 25.70
N THR A 487 -12.90 3.12 24.64
CA THR A 487 -13.34 1.84 24.07
C THR A 487 -12.13 1.03 23.61
N LYS A 488 -12.28 -0.31 23.54
CA LYS A 488 -11.19 -1.18 23.05
C LYS A 488 -10.69 -0.74 21.66
N ALA A 489 -11.60 -0.36 20.77
CA ALA A 489 -11.26 0.12 19.43
C ALA A 489 -10.44 1.42 19.48
N ASN A 490 -10.89 2.41 20.26
CA ASN A 490 -10.18 3.68 20.38
C ASN A 490 -8.83 3.50 21.09
N ARG A 491 -8.77 2.64 22.12
CA ARG A 491 -7.52 2.29 22.78
C ARG A 491 -6.51 1.69 21.80
N LEU A 492 -6.92 0.72 20.99
CA LEU A 492 -6.06 0.10 19.98
C LEU A 492 -5.63 1.11 18.91
N ARG A 493 -6.54 1.98 18.46
CA ARG A 493 -6.24 3.06 17.53
C ARG A 493 -5.19 4.01 18.11
N THR A 494 -5.38 4.51 19.34
CA THR A 494 -4.42 5.41 20.00
C THR A 494 -3.07 4.74 20.23
N GLN A 495 -3.06 3.44 20.57
CA GLN A 495 -1.81 2.67 20.70
C GLN A 495 -1.07 2.53 19.36
N LEU A 496 -1.79 2.30 18.25
CA LEU A 496 -1.20 2.23 16.91
C LEU A 496 -0.65 3.59 16.46
N LEU A 497 -1.37 4.69 16.72
CA LEU A 497 -0.89 6.04 16.42
C LEU A 497 0.35 6.40 17.25
N GLY A 498 0.36 6.05 18.53
CA GLY A 498 1.53 6.28 19.40
C GLY A 498 2.77 5.46 19.00
N ARG A 499 2.57 4.32 18.32
CA ARG A 499 3.66 3.52 17.73
C ARG A 499 4.16 4.07 16.39
N SER A 500 3.33 4.84 15.68
CA SER A 500 3.66 5.42 14.37
C SER A 500 4.36 6.79 14.48
N THR A 501 4.21 7.51 15.59
CA THR A 501 4.90 8.80 15.79
C THR A 501 6.40 8.67 16.07
N THR A 502 6.89 7.48 16.40
CA THR A 502 8.33 7.20 16.57
C THR A 502 9.01 6.71 15.29
N THR A 503 8.27 6.55 14.17
CA THR A 503 8.80 5.97 12.92
C THR A 503 9.06 7.00 11.83
N ASN A 504 8.73 8.28 12.03
CA ASN A 504 9.04 9.31 11.03
C ASN A 504 10.52 9.75 11.03
N ASP A 505 11.32 9.31 12.01
CA ASP A 505 12.77 9.57 12.10
C ASP A 505 13.59 8.28 11.92
N ALA A 506 12.97 7.20 11.42
CA ALA A 506 13.57 5.87 11.31
C ALA A 506 13.81 5.49 9.85
N LEU A 507 14.87 6.05 9.26
CA LEU A 507 15.50 5.55 8.04
C LEU A 507 16.34 4.27 8.26
N SER A 508 16.32 3.67 9.46
CA SER A 508 17.05 2.43 9.73
C SER A 508 16.14 1.33 10.27
N GLY A 509 15.96 0.28 9.47
CA GLY A 509 15.28 -0.97 9.82
C GLY A 509 15.95 -1.78 10.95
N THR A 510 16.94 -1.21 11.64
CA THR A 510 17.58 -1.78 12.84
C THR A 510 17.07 -1.19 14.15
N SER A 511 16.31 -0.08 14.12
CA SER A 511 15.85 0.63 15.32
C SER A 511 14.74 -0.11 16.10
N THR A 512 14.11 -1.12 15.50
CA THR A 512 13.00 -1.87 16.12
C THR A 512 13.29 -3.35 16.35
N SER A 513 14.42 -3.72 16.94
CA SER A 513 14.51 -5.01 17.64
C SER A 513 15.76 -5.15 18.50
N LEU A 514 15.54 -5.38 19.81
CA LEU A 514 16.47 -5.88 20.83
C LEU A 514 17.30 -4.85 21.60
N SER A 515 16.88 -4.57 22.85
CA SER A 515 17.78 -4.08 23.90
C SER A 515 18.22 -5.25 24.77
N PHE A 516 19.51 -5.61 24.72
CA PHE A 516 20.12 -6.55 25.66
C PHE A 516 20.37 -5.83 26.99
N THR A 517 19.74 -6.27 28.08
CA THR A 517 20.11 -5.81 29.43
C THR A 517 20.93 -6.89 30.14
N PRO A 518 21.92 -6.53 30.98
CA PRO A 518 22.87 -7.51 31.54
C PRO A 518 22.26 -8.52 32.51
N VAL A 519 20.98 -8.36 32.90
CA VAL A 519 20.42 -9.09 34.04
C VAL A 519 19.22 -9.97 33.67
N GLN A 520 18.46 -9.71 32.59
CA GLN A 520 17.24 -10.49 32.29
C GLN A 520 16.86 -10.61 30.79
N GLY A 521 17.81 -10.95 29.90
CA GLY A 521 17.49 -11.50 28.56
C GLY A 521 16.71 -10.59 27.58
N LEU A 522 16.41 -11.14 26.40
CA LEU A 522 15.85 -10.45 25.22
C LEU A 522 14.36 -10.09 25.44
N GLU A 523 14.06 -8.82 25.71
CA GLU A 523 12.67 -8.31 25.70
C GLU A 523 12.43 -7.32 24.56
N ILE A 524 11.34 -7.53 23.80
CA ILE A 524 10.81 -6.56 22.83
C ILE A 524 9.97 -5.55 23.60
N ALA A 525 10.63 -4.62 24.29
CA ALA A 525 9.96 -3.50 24.95
C ALA A 525 10.72 -2.21 24.65
N THR A 526 10.04 -1.26 23.99
CA THR A 526 10.52 0.10 23.74
C THR A 526 10.90 0.76 25.08
N PRO A 527 12.19 1.07 25.34
CA PRO A 527 12.64 1.59 26.63
C PRO A 527 12.00 2.94 27.00
N SER A 528 11.65 3.76 26.02
CA SER A 528 11.03 5.08 26.23
C SER A 528 9.59 4.98 26.74
N LEU A 529 8.78 4.05 26.23
CA LEU A 529 7.42 3.82 26.71
C LEU A 529 7.42 3.14 28.08
N SER A 530 8.33 2.19 28.34
CA SER A 530 8.43 1.57 29.65
C SER A 530 9.03 2.50 30.70
N ALA A 531 9.97 3.39 30.33
CA ALA A 531 10.50 4.42 31.22
C ALA A 531 9.44 5.48 31.53
N THR A 532 8.66 5.94 30.54
CA THR A 532 7.56 6.88 30.78
C THR A 532 6.41 6.23 31.56
N GLU A 533 6.10 4.95 31.34
CA GLU A 533 5.14 4.20 32.15
C GLU A 533 5.67 3.91 33.56
N ARG A 534 6.96 3.66 33.75
CA ARG A 534 7.60 3.50 35.07
C ARG A 534 7.69 4.82 35.83
N VAL A 535 8.02 5.92 35.14
CA VAL A 535 8.02 7.29 35.70
C VAL A 535 6.59 7.72 36.00
N LYS A 536 5.61 7.36 35.16
CA LYS A 536 4.19 7.60 35.42
C LYS A 536 3.67 6.71 36.55
N ALA A 537 4.10 5.46 36.65
CA ALA A 537 3.74 4.57 37.76
C ALA A 537 4.42 4.97 39.08
N ALA A 538 5.63 5.52 39.01
CA ALA A 538 6.33 6.19 40.10
C ALA A 538 5.59 7.46 40.51
N ASN A 539 5.28 8.35 39.57
CA ASN A 539 4.47 9.54 39.83
C ASN A 539 3.08 9.18 40.36
N ASP A 540 2.44 8.14 39.86
CA ASP A 540 1.15 7.65 40.35
C ASP A 540 1.28 6.95 41.72
N ARG A 541 2.48 6.54 42.14
CA ARG A 541 2.76 6.05 43.50
C ARG A 541 3.02 7.19 44.47
N TRP A 542 3.68 8.27 44.03
CA TRP A 542 4.06 9.40 44.87
C TRP A 542 3.04 10.55 44.89
N PHE A 543 2.29 10.76 43.80
CA PHE A 543 1.33 11.87 43.61
C PHE A 543 -0.12 11.41 43.50
N LYS A 544 -0.43 10.14 43.81
CA LYS A 544 -1.82 9.64 43.88
C LYS A 544 -2.69 10.37 44.91
N GLU A 545 -2.09 11.05 45.87
CA GLU A 545 -2.76 11.88 46.89
C GLU A 545 -2.77 13.39 46.56
N GLY A 546 -2.49 13.77 45.31
CA GLY A 546 -2.45 15.16 44.86
C GLY A 546 -3.65 15.59 44.00
N MET A 547 -4.88 15.29 44.41
CA MET A 547 -6.09 15.76 43.72
C MET A 547 -6.48 17.15 44.24
N PHE A 548 -6.00 18.21 43.59
CA PHE A 548 -6.44 19.59 43.82
C PHE A 548 -7.24 20.08 42.62
N SER A 549 -8.57 20.02 42.70
CA SER A 549 -9.44 20.87 41.88
C SER A 549 -9.73 22.14 42.69
N HIS A 550 -9.13 23.26 42.31
CA HIS A 550 -9.51 24.57 42.83
C HIS A 550 -10.85 24.97 42.21
N VAL A 551 -11.88 25.16 43.03
CA VAL A 551 -13.03 26.01 42.67
C VAL A 551 -12.57 27.45 42.90
N ALA A 552 -12.51 28.26 41.84
CA ALA A 552 -12.23 29.68 41.95
C ALA A 552 -13.46 30.40 42.49
N THR A 553 -13.42 30.86 43.74
CA THR A 553 -14.45 31.73 44.29
C THR A 553 -14.18 33.19 43.87
N GLY A 554 -15.00 33.71 42.97
CA GLY A 554 -15.00 35.11 42.58
C GLY A 554 -15.44 36.01 43.75
N LYS A 555 -14.55 36.89 44.21
CA LYS A 555 -14.87 37.94 45.18
C LYS A 555 -15.35 39.17 44.41
N GLY A 556 -16.65 39.42 44.41
CA GLY A 556 -17.24 40.70 44.01
C GLY A 556 -17.24 41.68 45.17
N THR A 557 -16.58 42.83 45.01
CA THR A 557 -16.85 44.05 45.77
C THR A 557 -17.02 45.19 44.77
N GLY A 558 -18.15 45.88 44.87
CA GLY A 558 -18.75 46.69 43.81
C GLY A 558 -18.19 48.09 43.59
N ALA A 559 -18.57 48.59 42.42
CA ALA A 559 -18.88 49.96 41.98
C ALA A 559 -18.22 51.17 42.69
N SER A 560 -17.49 51.97 41.91
CA SER A 560 -17.95 53.33 41.54
C SER A 560 -17.04 53.98 40.49
N GLY A 561 -17.63 54.56 39.44
CA GLY A 561 -17.24 55.89 38.96
C GLY A 561 -16.41 56.05 37.67
N VAL A 562 -17.13 56.52 36.63
CA VAL A 562 -16.76 57.65 35.75
C VAL A 562 -15.83 57.40 34.54
N LEU A 563 -16.48 57.39 33.37
CA LEU A 563 -16.18 58.10 32.11
C LEU A 563 -14.76 58.62 31.85
N GLY A 564 -14.23 58.31 30.66
CA GLY A 564 -13.41 59.28 29.92
C GLY A 564 -12.36 58.73 28.96
N LYS A 565 -12.73 58.70 27.68
CA LYS A 565 -11.93 58.62 26.43
C LYS A 565 -11.23 57.31 26.08
#